data_AF-A0A1F6T0I7-F1
#
_entry.id   AF-A0A1F6T0I7-F1
#
_cell.length_a   1.000
_cell.length_b   1.000
_cell.length_c   1.000
_cell.angle_alpha   90.00
_cell.angle_beta   90.00
_cell.angle_gamma   90.00
#
_symmetry.space_group_name_H-M   'P 1'
#
loop_
_entity.id
_entity.type
_entity.pdbx_description
1 polymer ?
#
loop_
_entity_poly.entity_id
_entity_poly.type
_entity_poly.pdbx_seq_one_letter_code
_entity_poly.pdbx_strand_id
1 'polypeptide(L)'
;MALRTLYHRWLAKRRPMPGTVWDVALAHFRYAQLLPASDRERLRDLTNLFLHAKEFEGAHGLALTPVMRAQIALHACVPILNLGIDFYDNWYGIVVYPGDFRAHREYASEDGVVHSGWEDLCGESQEQGPLVLSWDTLDKGRAHPDFDLVIHECAHKLDILNGPADGFPPLHAGMDARAWTRTFTEAYSRLNDQLDRGTDTALDPYASSDPAEYFAVASETFFTAPWLLSADSPDVYRALATFFRQDPARLIPAC
;
A
#
# COMPACT_ATOMS: atom_id res chain seq x y z
N MET A 1 22.72 -13.26 2.10
CA MET A 1 21.63 -13.13 3.09
C MET A 1 22.13 -12.61 4.46
N ALA A 2 23.04 -13.29 5.17
CA ALA A 2 23.47 -12.87 6.53
C ALA A 2 24.10 -11.47 6.63
N LEU A 3 24.99 -11.08 5.71
CA LEU A 3 25.61 -9.74 5.68
C LEU A 3 24.59 -8.62 5.45
N ARG A 4 23.58 -8.87 4.61
CA ARG A 4 22.51 -7.90 4.30
C ARG A 4 21.60 -7.70 5.50
N THR A 5 21.22 -8.76 6.19
CA THR A 5 20.44 -8.69 7.44
C THR A 5 21.20 -7.94 8.54
N LEU A 6 22.51 -8.16 8.66
CA LEU A 6 23.36 -7.42 9.60
C LEU A 6 23.46 -5.93 9.23
N TYR A 7 23.60 -5.63 7.94
CA TYR A 7 23.60 -4.25 7.43
C TYR A 7 22.26 -3.54 7.70
N HIS A 8 21.13 -4.17 7.42
CA HIS A 8 19.79 -3.61 7.71
C HIS A 8 19.59 -3.37 9.21
N ARG A 9 19.98 -4.32 10.07
CA ARG A 9 19.92 -4.12 11.53
C ARG A 9 20.82 -3.00 12.02
N TRP A 10 21.99 -2.84 11.41
CA TRP A 10 22.89 -1.74 11.73
C TRP A 10 22.31 -0.39 11.28
N LEU A 11 21.75 -0.33 10.06
CA LEU A 11 21.18 0.89 9.49
C LEU A 11 19.93 1.33 10.24
N ALA A 12 19.03 0.41 10.60
CA ALA A 12 17.83 0.69 11.41
C ALA A 12 18.16 1.32 12.78
N LYS A 13 19.34 1.01 13.34
CA LYS A 13 19.83 1.57 14.61
C LYS A 13 20.62 2.87 14.43
N ARG A 14 20.90 3.28 13.20
CA ARG A 14 21.78 4.41 12.89
C ARG A 14 20.96 5.68 12.71
N ARG A 15 20.85 6.50 13.76
CA ARG A 15 19.94 7.67 13.86
C ARG A 15 18.47 7.24 14.04
N PRO A 16 18.16 6.60 15.19
CA PRO A 16 16.80 6.16 15.46
C PRO A 16 15.84 7.33 15.46
N MET A 17 14.66 7.13 14.86
CA MET A 17 13.57 8.08 14.97
C MET A 17 13.23 8.34 16.45
N PRO A 18 13.07 9.61 16.85
CA PRO A 18 12.68 9.96 18.21
C PRO A 18 11.38 9.24 18.63
N GLY A 19 11.31 8.81 19.90
CA GLY A 19 10.10 8.15 20.44
C GLY A 19 8.84 8.98 20.26
N THR A 20 8.93 10.30 20.49
CA THR A 20 7.81 11.22 20.32
C THR A 20 7.28 11.28 18.88
N VAL A 21 8.16 11.20 17.88
CA VAL A 21 7.76 11.17 16.46
C VAL A 21 7.08 9.84 16.13
N TRP A 22 7.62 8.73 16.64
CA TRP A 22 7.02 7.40 16.48
C TRP A 22 5.64 7.32 17.12
N ASP A 23 5.48 7.81 18.35
CA ASP A 23 4.21 7.74 19.09
C ASP A 23 3.11 8.53 18.37
N VAL A 24 3.46 9.70 17.81
CA VAL A 24 2.54 10.46 16.96
C VAL A 24 2.21 9.67 15.69
N ALA A 25 3.20 9.15 14.95
CA ALA A 25 2.92 8.39 13.73
C ALA A 25 2.02 7.17 14.00
N LEU A 26 2.30 6.41 15.06
CA LEU A 26 1.53 5.24 15.48
C LEU A 26 0.08 5.60 15.83
N ALA A 27 -0.16 6.75 16.47
CA ALA A 27 -1.49 7.20 16.87
C ALA A 27 -2.47 7.40 15.69
N HIS A 28 -1.97 7.49 14.45
CA HIS A 28 -2.79 7.70 13.27
C HIS A 28 -3.13 6.44 12.48
N PHE A 29 -2.65 5.26 12.90
CA PHE A 29 -2.94 4.01 12.19
C PHE A 29 -3.40 2.90 13.15
N ARG A 30 -4.71 2.62 13.12
CA ARG A 30 -5.38 1.73 14.10
C ARG A 30 -4.80 0.33 14.12
N TYR A 31 -4.55 -0.26 12.95
CA TYR A 31 -3.99 -1.60 12.86
C TYR A 31 -2.63 -1.70 13.57
N ALA A 32 -1.73 -0.75 13.30
CA ALA A 32 -0.42 -0.73 13.95
C ALA A 32 -0.49 -0.53 15.46
N GLN A 33 -1.47 0.23 15.97
CA GLN A 33 -1.66 0.38 17.42
C GLN A 33 -2.03 -0.94 18.10
N LEU A 34 -2.82 -1.77 17.41
CA LEU A 34 -3.35 -3.03 17.94
C LEU A 34 -2.39 -4.21 17.78
N LEU A 35 -1.29 -4.04 17.03
CA LEU A 35 -0.24 -5.05 16.93
C LEU A 35 0.34 -5.42 18.31
N PRO A 36 0.74 -6.69 18.52
CA PRO A 36 1.50 -7.09 19.69
C PRO A 36 2.76 -6.24 19.88
N ALA A 37 3.21 -6.07 21.13
CA ALA A 37 4.35 -5.20 21.44
C ALA A 37 5.62 -5.56 20.63
N SER A 38 5.91 -6.84 20.46
CA SER A 38 7.03 -7.33 19.65
C SER A 38 6.90 -6.96 18.17
N ASP A 39 5.69 -6.99 17.62
CA ASP A 39 5.44 -6.63 16.22
C ASP A 39 5.46 -5.11 16.02
N ARG A 40 5.02 -4.32 17.01
CA ARG A 40 5.19 -2.86 16.98
C ARG A 40 6.66 -2.45 17.02
N GLU A 41 7.49 -3.13 17.80
CA GLU A 41 8.94 -2.90 17.80
C GLU A 41 9.57 -3.26 16.44
N ARG A 42 9.19 -4.41 15.85
CA ARG A 42 9.61 -4.79 14.51
C ARG A 42 9.18 -3.78 13.45
N LEU A 43 7.94 -3.29 13.53
CA LEU A 43 7.43 -2.27 12.63
C LEU A 43 8.19 -0.95 12.78
N ARG A 44 8.54 -0.55 14.00
CA ARG A 44 9.36 0.63 14.27
C ARG A 44 10.76 0.51 13.66
N ASP A 45 11.41 -0.64 13.83
CA ASP A 45 12.72 -0.91 13.25
C ASP A 45 12.66 -0.90 11.71
N LEU A 46 11.61 -1.49 11.13
CA LEU A 46 11.38 -1.49 9.68
C LEU A 46 11.11 -0.07 9.15
N THR A 47 10.32 0.72 9.89
CA THR A 47 10.04 2.13 9.57
C THR A 47 11.32 2.96 9.59
N ASN A 48 12.16 2.80 10.61
CA ASN A 48 13.48 3.46 10.66
C ASN A 48 14.35 3.06 9.46
N LEU A 49 14.40 1.76 9.14
CA LEU A 49 15.16 1.28 8.00
C LEU A 49 14.66 1.89 6.69
N PHE A 50 13.34 1.96 6.51
CA PHE A 50 12.70 2.56 5.34
C PHE A 50 13.04 4.06 5.23
N LEU A 51 12.99 4.82 6.33
CA LEU A 51 13.39 6.23 6.37
C LEU A 51 14.87 6.45 5.99
N HIS A 52 15.74 5.45 6.15
CA HIS A 52 17.11 5.50 5.66
C HIS A 52 17.28 5.02 4.22
N ALA A 53 16.43 4.08 3.79
CA ALA A 53 16.51 3.46 2.47
C ALA A 53 15.85 4.31 1.38
N LYS A 54 14.87 5.16 1.75
CA LYS A 54 14.08 5.96 0.82
C LYS A 54 14.38 7.44 0.95
N GLU A 55 14.49 8.11 -0.19
CA GLU A 55 14.52 9.57 -0.25
C GLU A 55 13.11 10.14 -0.11
N PHE A 56 12.98 11.30 0.52
CA PHE A 56 11.70 11.98 0.73
C PHE A 56 11.86 13.43 0.31
N GLU A 57 11.07 13.82 -0.68
CA GLU A 57 11.05 15.16 -1.27
C GLU A 57 9.65 15.77 -1.14
N GLY A 58 9.59 17.03 -0.73
CA GLY A 58 8.34 17.79 -0.72
C GLY A 58 8.28 18.70 -1.95
N ALA A 59 7.24 18.52 -2.77
CA ALA A 59 7.02 19.31 -3.96
C ALA A 59 6.33 20.65 -3.63
N HIS A 60 6.42 21.62 -4.55
CA HIS A 60 5.77 22.95 -4.44
C HIS A 60 6.00 23.68 -3.11
N GLY A 61 7.22 23.56 -2.55
CA GLY A 61 7.59 24.24 -1.32
C GLY A 61 7.06 23.59 -0.03
N LEU A 62 6.46 22.39 -0.11
CA LEU A 62 6.05 21.64 1.06
C LEU A 62 7.28 21.20 1.88
N ALA A 63 7.42 21.73 3.09
CA ALA A 63 8.48 21.31 4.00
C ALA A 63 8.08 20.04 4.77
N LEU A 64 8.65 18.89 4.40
CA LEU A 64 8.35 17.62 5.06
C LEU A 64 8.92 17.54 6.48
N THR A 65 8.02 17.56 7.46
CA THR A 65 8.37 17.39 8.87
C THR A 65 8.76 15.94 9.19
N PRO A 66 9.51 15.70 10.29
CA PRO A 66 9.82 14.33 10.73
C PRO A 66 8.57 13.46 10.97
N VAL A 67 7.48 14.05 11.47
CA VAL A 67 6.21 13.35 11.72
C VAL A 67 5.55 12.92 10.40
N MET A 68 5.51 13.79 9.40
CA MET A 68 4.95 13.45 8.08
C MET A 68 5.70 12.27 7.45
N ARG A 69 7.04 12.33 7.46
CA ARG A 69 7.89 11.25 6.94
C ARG A 69 7.65 9.94 7.69
N ALA A 70 7.55 10.01 9.01
CA ALA A 70 7.31 8.85 9.86
C ALA A 70 5.93 8.21 9.62
N GLN A 71 4.90 9.02 9.41
CA GLN A 71 3.55 8.52 9.10
C GLN A 71 3.54 7.79 7.76
N ILE A 72 4.05 8.41 6.70
CA ILE A 72 4.15 7.78 5.38
C ILE A 72 4.97 6.48 5.47
N ALA A 73 6.13 6.53 6.12
CA ALA A 73 6.99 5.35 6.27
C ALA A 73 6.30 4.22 7.06
N LEU A 74 5.57 4.54 8.14
CA LEU A 74 4.85 3.55 8.93
C LEU A 74 3.79 2.84 8.08
N HIS A 75 2.97 3.60 7.35
CA HIS A 75 1.92 3.05 6.50
C HIS A 75 2.52 2.18 5.39
N ALA A 76 3.58 2.65 4.71
CA ALA A 76 4.29 1.88 3.70
C ALA A 76 4.88 0.56 4.26
N CYS A 77 5.36 0.57 5.50
CA CYS A 77 5.98 -0.59 6.14
C CYS A 77 5.00 -1.64 6.66
N VAL A 78 3.71 -1.30 6.82
CA VAL A 78 2.70 -2.26 7.32
C VAL A 78 2.52 -3.45 6.37
N PRO A 79 2.29 -3.27 5.05
CA PRO A 79 2.18 -4.39 4.10
C PRO A 79 3.39 -5.33 4.13
N ILE A 80 4.59 -4.77 4.29
CA ILE A 80 5.85 -5.52 4.24
C ILE A 80 6.38 -5.97 5.61
N LEU A 81 5.63 -5.82 6.70
CA LEU A 81 6.08 -6.16 8.06
C LEU A 81 6.59 -7.62 8.18
N ASN A 82 5.92 -8.55 7.51
CA ASN A 82 6.26 -9.97 7.48
C ASN A 82 6.84 -10.44 6.13
N LEU A 83 7.07 -9.50 5.20
CA LEU A 83 7.68 -9.74 3.88
C LEU A 83 9.16 -9.32 3.87
N GLY A 84 9.45 -8.16 4.47
CA GLY A 84 10.78 -7.55 4.53
C GLY A 84 10.94 -6.37 3.57
N ILE A 85 11.92 -5.50 3.87
CA ILE A 85 12.20 -4.27 3.11
C ILE A 85 12.58 -4.52 1.65
N ASP A 86 13.10 -5.72 1.35
CA ASP A 86 13.59 -6.11 0.03
C ASP A 86 12.47 -6.07 -1.03
N PHE A 87 11.20 -6.19 -0.63
CA PHE A 87 10.03 -6.04 -1.50
C PHE A 87 9.85 -4.62 -2.06
N TYR A 88 10.57 -3.63 -1.53
CA TYR A 88 10.59 -2.28 -2.05
C TYR A 88 11.93 -1.89 -2.67
N ASP A 89 12.85 -2.82 -2.96
CA ASP A 89 14.19 -2.48 -3.47
C ASP A 89 14.19 -1.77 -4.84
N ASN A 90 13.15 -1.95 -5.66
CA ASN A 90 13.07 -1.49 -7.05
C ASN A 90 12.72 0.00 -7.24
N TRP A 91 12.49 0.75 -6.17
CA TRP A 91 12.19 2.18 -6.22
C TRP A 91 12.92 2.95 -5.11
N TYR A 92 13.20 4.24 -5.31
CA TYR A 92 14.21 4.95 -4.50
C TYR A 92 13.66 6.04 -3.58
N GLY A 93 12.51 6.64 -3.88
CA GLY A 93 12.04 7.78 -3.09
C GLY A 93 10.54 8.02 -3.14
N ILE A 94 10.12 9.01 -2.36
CA ILE A 94 8.75 9.48 -2.24
C ILE A 94 8.73 10.99 -2.50
N VAL A 95 7.81 11.42 -3.37
CA VAL A 95 7.53 12.82 -3.64
C VAL A 95 6.17 13.17 -3.08
N VAL A 96 6.09 14.15 -2.20
CA VAL A 96 4.84 14.54 -1.54
C VAL A 96 4.44 15.94 -2.00
N TYR A 97 3.27 16.03 -2.62
CA TYR A 97 2.63 17.27 -3.02
C TYR A 97 1.72 17.79 -1.89
N PRO A 98 1.57 19.12 -1.74
CA PRO A 98 0.68 19.69 -0.72
C PRO A 98 -0.81 19.40 -0.99
N GLY A 99 -1.19 19.12 -2.24
CA GLY A 99 -2.55 18.74 -2.63
C GLY A 99 -2.54 17.94 -3.94
N ASP A 100 -3.72 17.74 -4.53
CA ASP A 100 -3.88 16.96 -5.75
C ASP A 100 -3.03 17.52 -6.90
N PHE A 101 -2.46 16.63 -7.70
CA PHE A 101 -1.63 16.98 -8.83
C PHE A 101 -2.16 16.32 -10.10
N ARG A 102 -1.81 16.89 -11.26
CA ARG A 102 -2.12 16.30 -12.56
C ARG A 102 -0.83 15.76 -13.14
N ALA A 103 -0.76 14.45 -13.42
CA ALA A 103 0.31 13.93 -14.26
C ALA A 103 -0.18 13.73 -15.69
N HIS A 104 0.76 13.88 -16.62
CA HIS A 104 0.53 13.63 -18.03
C HIS A 104 0.86 12.16 -18.32
N ARG A 105 -0.12 11.38 -18.74
CA ARG A 105 0.04 9.98 -19.09
C ARG A 105 0.25 9.85 -20.60
N GLU A 106 1.24 9.06 -20.99
CA GLU A 106 1.35 8.51 -22.34
C GLU A 106 1.37 6.99 -22.21
N TYR A 107 0.33 6.31 -22.71
CA TYR A 107 0.35 4.85 -22.84
C TYR A 107 0.03 4.46 -24.27
N ALA A 108 0.72 3.41 -24.75
CA ALA A 108 0.46 2.82 -26.05
C ALA A 108 -0.50 1.63 -25.87
N SER A 109 -1.61 1.64 -26.58
CA SER A 109 -2.47 0.46 -26.67
C SER A 109 -1.78 -0.68 -27.45
N GLU A 110 -2.30 -1.91 -27.35
CA GLU A 110 -1.81 -3.06 -28.15
C GLU A 110 -1.83 -2.78 -29.66
N ASP A 111 -2.67 -1.86 -30.12
CA ASP A 111 -2.77 -1.42 -31.51
C ASP A 111 -1.76 -0.33 -31.89
N GLY A 112 -0.86 0.06 -30.97
CA GLY A 112 0.18 1.06 -31.19
C GLY A 112 -0.30 2.51 -31.17
N VAL A 113 -1.53 2.77 -30.71
CA VAL A 113 -2.06 4.14 -30.54
C VAL A 113 -1.56 4.70 -29.22
N VAL A 114 -0.86 5.83 -29.28
CA VAL A 114 -0.43 6.58 -28.09
C VAL A 114 -1.60 7.44 -27.62
N HIS A 115 -2.15 7.11 -26.46
CA HIS A 115 -3.12 7.93 -25.77
C HIS A 115 -2.37 8.91 -24.85
N SER A 116 -2.56 10.22 -25.06
CA SER A 116 -2.00 11.28 -24.21
C SER A 116 -3.12 12.03 -23.48
N GLY A 117 -3.08 12.08 -22.14
CA GLY A 117 -4.11 12.73 -21.33
C GLY A 117 -3.58 13.26 -20.01
N TRP A 118 -4.24 14.29 -19.48
CA TRP A 118 -4.05 14.77 -18.11
C TRP A 118 -5.05 14.06 -17.22
N GLU A 119 -4.56 13.28 -16.25
CA GLU A 119 -5.40 12.65 -15.22
C GLU A 119 -5.19 13.39 -13.89
N ASP A 120 -6.27 13.64 -13.15
CA ASP A 120 -6.21 14.10 -11.76
C ASP A 120 -5.73 12.90 -10.92
N LEU A 121 -4.51 12.96 -10.38
CA LEU A 121 -3.89 11.85 -9.66
C LEU A 121 -3.72 12.21 -8.18
N CYS A 122 -4.20 11.31 -7.32
CA CYS A 122 -3.98 11.40 -5.87
C CYS A 122 -2.64 10.73 -5.47
N GLY A 123 -2.12 9.82 -6.30
CA GLY A 123 -0.81 9.19 -6.20
C GLY A 123 -0.33 8.61 -7.54
N GLU A 124 0.96 8.26 -7.64
CA GLU A 124 1.54 7.64 -8.83
C GLU A 124 2.64 6.63 -8.44
N SER A 125 2.53 5.43 -9.00
CA SER A 125 3.58 4.42 -8.99
C SER A 125 4.12 4.20 -10.41
N GLN A 126 5.14 4.98 -10.80
CA GLN A 126 5.93 4.66 -12.00
C GLN A 126 6.71 3.35 -11.76
N GLU A 127 6.81 2.47 -12.75
CA GLU A 127 7.41 1.12 -12.60
C GLU A 127 8.79 1.10 -11.92
N GLN A 128 9.59 2.17 -12.08
CA GLN A 128 10.87 2.36 -11.38
C GLN A 128 11.03 3.75 -10.75
N GLY A 129 9.98 4.58 -10.80
CA GLY A 129 10.02 5.95 -10.29
C GLY A 129 9.57 6.05 -8.82
N PRO A 130 9.62 7.26 -8.26
CA PRO A 130 9.24 7.49 -6.88
C PRO A 130 7.76 7.19 -6.67
N LEU A 131 7.38 7.00 -5.41
CA LEU A 131 6.00 6.99 -4.99
C LEU A 131 5.55 8.45 -4.86
N VAL A 132 4.53 8.85 -5.61
CA VAL A 132 4.00 10.22 -5.56
C VAL A 132 2.75 10.26 -4.69
N LEU A 133 2.63 11.23 -3.79
CA LEU A 133 1.54 11.34 -2.81
C LEU A 133 0.98 12.75 -2.71
N SER A 134 -0.33 12.89 -2.57
CA SER A 134 -0.99 14.13 -2.11
C SER A 134 -1.12 14.12 -0.58
N TRP A 135 -0.50 15.10 0.09
CA TRP A 135 -0.60 15.26 1.55
C TRP A 135 -2.03 15.58 2.00
N ASP A 136 -2.75 16.41 1.23
CA ASP A 136 -4.15 16.74 1.49
C ASP A 136 -5.04 15.50 1.42
N THR A 137 -4.80 14.61 0.45
CA THR A 137 -5.51 13.32 0.35
C THR A 137 -5.18 12.41 1.52
N LEU A 138 -3.93 12.34 1.95
CA LEU A 138 -3.56 11.59 3.16
C LEU A 138 -4.24 12.14 4.42
N ASP A 139 -4.37 13.45 4.55
CA ASP A 139 -5.00 14.07 5.72
C ASP A 139 -6.52 13.90 5.72
N LYS A 140 -7.18 14.11 4.58
CA LYS A 140 -8.61 13.85 4.38
C LYS A 140 -8.95 12.37 4.55
N GLY A 141 -8.08 11.50 4.04
CA GLY A 141 -8.19 10.05 4.17
C GLY A 141 -8.30 9.56 5.62
N ARG A 142 -7.77 10.31 6.59
CA ARG A 142 -7.90 9.98 8.02
C ARG A 142 -9.35 9.93 8.51
N ALA A 143 -10.27 10.62 7.83
CA ALA A 143 -11.69 10.59 8.14
C ALA A 143 -12.42 9.37 7.55
N HIS A 144 -11.77 8.65 6.62
CA HIS A 144 -12.31 7.50 5.91
C HIS A 144 -11.66 6.22 6.47
N PRO A 145 -12.39 5.40 7.24
CA PRO A 145 -11.82 4.27 7.97
C PRO A 145 -11.35 3.12 7.08
N ASP A 146 -11.69 3.14 5.80
CA ASP A 146 -11.40 2.17 4.76
C ASP A 146 -10.32 2.63 3.76
N PHE A 147 -9.83 3.88 3.85
CA PHE A 147 -8.89 4.46 2.89
C PHE A 147 -7.49 4.72 3.46
N ASP A 148 -6.46 4.39 2.68
CA ASP A 148 -5.04 4.60 2.96
C ASP A 148 -4.22 4.61 1.64
N LEU A 149 -4.13 5.80 1.05
CA LEU A 149 -3.38 6.04 -0.19
C LEU A 149 -1.94 5.50 -0.16
N VAL A 150 -1.25 5.53 0.99
CA VAL A 150 0.13 5.01 1.04
C VAL A 150 0.15 3.50 0.84
N ILE A 151 -0.78 2.78 1.48
CA ILE A 151 -0.92 1.33 1.30
C ILE A 151 -1.33 1.01 -0.12
N HIS A 152 -2.27 1.77 -0.70
CA HIS A 152 -2.70 1.64 -2.09
C HIS A 152 -1.51 1.73 -3.07
N GLU A 153 -0.75 2.82 -3.04
CA GLU A 153 0.41 3.00 -3.91
C GLU A 153 1.52 1.97 -3.66
N CYS A 154 1.70 1.58 -2.40
CA CYS A 154 2.63 0.51 -2.05
C CYS A 154 2.20 -0.86 -2.58
N ALA A 155 0.89 -1.13 -2.66
CA ALA A 155 0.38 -2.36 -3.26
C ALA A 155 0.75 -2.43 -4.74
N HIS A 156 0.61 -1.34 -5.50
CA HIS A 156 1.12 -1.30 -6.87
C HIS A 156 2.62 -1.56 -6.97
N LYS A 157 3.44 -1.03 -6.04
CA LYS A 157 4.87 -1.35 -6.00
C LYS A 157 5.16 -2.84 -5.77
N LEU A 158 4.29 -3.55 -5.06
CA LEU A 158 4.39 -5.00 -4.89
C LEU A 158 3.95 -5.76 -6.13
N ASP A 159 2.89 -5.28 -6.78
CA ASP A 159 2.29 -5.90 -7.96
C ASP A 159 3.28 -5.96 -9.14
N ILE A 160 4.01 -4.86 -9.38
CA ILE A 160 4.97 -4.77 -10.49
C ILE A 160 6.25 -5.61 -10.33
N LEU A 161 6.43 -6.34 -9.22
CA LEU A 161 7.70 -7.03 -8.93
C LEU A 161 7.94 -8.27 -9.82
N ASN A 162 6.91 -8.81 -10.47
CA ASN A 162 7.00 -9.97 -11.35
C ASN A 162 6.49 -9.71 -12.78
N GLY A 163 6.22 -8.45 -13.13
CA GLY A 163 5.70 -8.06 -14.43
C GLY A 163 5.00 -6.70 -14.41
N PRO A 164 4.25 -6.35 -15.46
CA PRO A 164 3.28 -5.26 -15.41
C PRO A 164 2.25 -5.48 -14.29
N ALA A 165 1.69 -4.39 -13.76
CA ALA A 165 0.65 -4.47 -12.74
C ALA A 165 -0.62 -5.13 -13.31
N ASP A 166 -1.01 -6.26 -12.74
CA ASP A 166 -2.18 -7.05 -13.14
C ASP A 166 -2.94 -7.66 -11.95
N GLY A 167 -2.64 -7.21 -10.72
CA GLY A 167 -3.18 -7.76 -9.48
C GLY A 167 -2.59 -9.12 -9.08
N PHE A 168 -1.46 -9.51 -9.66
CA PHE A 168 -0.73 -10.73 -9.37
C PHE A 168 0.68 -10.42 -8.84
N PRO A 169 0.85 -10.07 -7.55
CA PRO A 169 2.18 -9.85 -6.97
C PRO A 169 2.99 -11.17 -6.91
N PRO A 170 4.31 -11.11 -6.68
CA PRO A 170 5.16 -12.30 -6.56
C PRO A 170 4.77 -13.15 -5.35
N LEU A 171 4.01 -14.21 -5.59
CA LEU A 171 3.48 -15.08 -4.55
C LEU A 171 4.59 -15.91 -3.86
N HIS A 172 4.38 -16.21 -2.59
CA HIS A 172 5.31 -17.03 -1.80
C HIS A 172 5.32 -18.48 -2.25
N ALA A 173 6.45 -19.17 -2.01
CA ALA A 173 6.51 -20.62 -2.12
C ALA A 173 5.41 -21.26 -1.26
N GLY A 174 4.58 -22.11 -1.88
CA GLY A 174 3.43 -22.77 -1.24
C GLY A 174 2.08 -22.12 -1.52
N MET A 175 2.05 -20.93 -2.15
CA MET A 175 0.81 -20.35 -2.66
C MET A 175 0.47 -20.92 -4.04
N ASP A 176 -0.81 -21.18 -4.29
CA ASP A 176 -1.30 -21.66 -5.59
C ASP A 176 -1.65 -20.46 -6.48
N ALA A 177 -0.80 -20.21 -7.48
CA ALA A 177 -0.99 -19.17 -8.48
C ALA A 177 -2.34 -19.27 -9.20
N ARG A 178 -2.81 -20.48 -9.54
CA ARG A 178 -4.10 -20.65 -10.23
C ARG A 178 -5.27 -20.33 -9.31
N ALA A 179 -5.14 -20.67 -8.03
CA ALA A 179 -6.15 -20.32 -7.04
C ALA A 179 -6.22 -18.80 -6.86
N TRP A 180 -5.06 -18.12 -6.74
CA TRP A 180 -5.00 -16.65 -6.66
C TRP A 180 -5.69 -16.00 -7.85
N THR A 181 -5.27 -16.32 -9.07
CA THR A 181 -5.82 -15.73 -10.29
C THR A 181 -7.33 -15.93 -10.36
N ARG A 182 -7.83 -17.15 -10.09
CA ARG A 182 -9.27 -17.42 -10.08
C ARG A 182 -9.99 -16.57 -9.03
N THR A 183 -9.51 -16.56 -7.79
CA THR A 183 -10.12 -15.80 -6.69
C THR A 183 -10.23 -14.31 -6.99
N PHE A 184 -9.14 -13.69 -7.48
CA PHE A 184 -9.15 -12.26 -7.80
C PHE A 184 -10.00 -11.95 -9.04
N THR A 185 -9.93 -12.78 -10.08
CA THR A 185 -10.73 -12.59 -11.32
C THR A 185 -12.23 -12.69 -11.04
N GLU A 186 -12.65 -13.69 -10.25
CA GLU A 186 -14.06 -13.87 -9.88
C GLU A 186 -14.56 -12.71 -9.01
N ALA A 187 -13.75 -12.24 -8.07
CA ALA A 187 -14.13 -11.14 -7.19
C ALA A 187 -14.21 -9.80 -7.93
N TYR A 188 -13.26 -9.51 -8.83
CA TYR A 188 -13.29 -8.36 -9.73
C TYR A 188 -14.53 -8.38 -10.64
N SER A 189 -14.83 -9.53 -11.26
CA SER A 189 -16.00 -9.67 -12.14
C SER A 189 -17.30 -9.44 -11.37
N ARG A 190 -17.39 -9.97 -10.14
CA ARG A 190 -18.54 -9.78 -9.26
C ARG A 190 -18.73 -8.31 -8.84
N LEU A 191 -17.65 -7.59 -8.57
CA LEU A 191 -17.71 -6.16 -8.27
C LEU A 191 -18.31 -5.37 -9.44
N ASN A 192 -17.80 -5.63 -10.65
CA ASN A 192 -18.32 -5.01 -11.88
C ASN A 192 -19.82 -5.32 -12.08
N ASP A 193 -20.23 -6.58 -11.92
CA ASP A 193 -21.63 -6.99 -12.00
C ASP A 193 -22.53 -6.27 -10.97
N GLN A 194 -22.02 -6.00 -9.76
CA GLN A 194 -22.75 -5.26 -8.72
C GLN A 194 -22.95 -3.79 -9.12
N LEU A 195 -21.89 -3.15 -9.62
CA LEU A 195 -21.92 -1.75 -10.08
C LEU A 195 -22.83 -1.57 -11.29
N ASP A 196 -22.80 -2.47 -12.27
CA ASP A 196 -23.68 -2.46 -13.44
C ASP A 196 -25.17 -2.55 -13.05
N ARG A 197 -25.46 -3.18 -11.92
CA ARG A 197 -26.81 -3.29 -11.33
C ARG A 197 -27.16 -2.12 -10.41
N GLY A 198 -26.25 -1.15 -10.22
CA GLY A 198 -26.42 -0.03 -9.30
C GLY A 198 -26.53 -0.46 -7.84
N THR A 199 -25.89 -1.58 -7.47
CA THR A 199 -25.87 -2.08 -6.09
C THR A 199 -24.73 -1.42 -5.32
N ASP A 200 -24.95 -1.07 -4.06
CA ASP A 200 -23.88 -0.59 -3.17
C ASP A 200 -22.80 -1.68 -3.01
N THR A 201 -21.54 -1.27 -3.10
CA THR A 201 -20.37 -2.17 -3.02
C THR A 201 -19.63 -2.01 -1.71
N ALA A 202 -19.02 -3.09 -1.22
CA ALA A 202 -18.23 -3.06 0.00
C ALA A 202 -16.84 -2.41 -0.21
N LEU A 203 -16.29 -2.50 -1.41
CA LEU A 203 -15.07 -1.82 -1.83
C LEU A 203 -15.43 -0.53 -2.59
N ASP A 204 -14.52 0.42 -2.58
CA ASP A 204 -14.60 1.63 -3.41
C ASP A 204 -14.83 1.22 -4.88
N PRO A 205 -15.84 1.79 -5.58
CA PRO A 205 -16.10 1.52 -6.99
C PRO A 205 -14.88 1.68 -7.91
N TYR A 206 -13.89 2.47 -7.51
CA TYR A 206 -12.62 2.63 -8.24
C TYR A 206 -11.89 1.29 -8.43
N ALA A 207 -12.08 0.32 -7.54
CA ALA A 207 -11.56 -1.05 -7.68
C ALA A 207 -12.07 -1.79 -8.93
N SER A 208 -13.13 -1.30 -9.59
CA SER A 208 -13.63 -1.89 -10.84
C SER A 208 -12.87 -1.43 -12.09
N SER A 209 -11.99 -0.44 -11.98
CA SER A 209 -11.25 0.15 -13.11
C SER A 209 -10.41 -0.90 -13.84
N ASP A 210 -9.60 -1.67 -13.12
CA ASP A 210 -8.83 -2.79 -13.65
C ASP A 210 -8.40 -3.76 -12.51
N PRO A 211 -7.83 -4.94 -12.83
CA PRO A 211 -7.40 -5.91 -11.81
C PRO A 211 -6.29 -5.41 -10.86
N ALA A 212 -5.41 -4.52 -11.31
CA ALA A 212 -4.35 -3.97 -10.47
C ALA A 212 -4.94 -3.00 -9.42
N GLU A 213 -5.88 -2.16 -9.84
CA GLU A 213 -6.64 -1.28 -8.95
C GLU A 213 -7.48 -2.08 -7.95
N TYR A 214 -8.10 -3.17 -8.40
CA TYR A 214 -8.79 -4.09 -7.50
C TYR A 214 -7.85 -4.62 -6.41
N PHE A 215 -6.64 -5.05 -6.78
CA PHE A 215 -5.64 -5.53 -5.83
C PHE A 215 -5.20 -4.43 -4.86
N ALA A 216 -4.99 -3.20 -5.33
CA ALA A 216 -4.56 -2.07 -4.51
C ALA A 216 -5.66 -1.66 -3.50
N VAL A 217 -6.90 -1.47 -3.94
CA VAL A 217 -8.04 -1.13 -3.07
C VAL A 217 -8.35 -2.28 -2.10
N ALA A 218 -8.29 -3.53 -2.54
CA ALA A 218 -8.46 -4.67 -1.64
C ALA A 218 -7.35 -4.74 -0.58
N SER A 219 -6.10 -4.42 -0.95
CA SER A 219 -4.96 -4.38 -0.02
C SER A 219 -5.07 -3.25 1.00
N GLU A 220 -5.52 -2.08 0.57
CA GLU A 220 -5.86 -0.96 1.43
C GLU A 220 -6.93 -1.38 2.46
N THR A 221 -8.10 -1.82 1.96
CA THR A 221 -9.23 -2.26 2.78
C THR A 221 -8.83 -3.38 3.74
N PHE A 222 -7.95 -4.30 3.32
CA PHE A 222 -7.44 -5.38 4.16
C PHE A 222 -6.76 -4.88 5.43
N PHE A 223 -6.05 -3.74 5.39
CA PHE A 223 -5.36 -3.19 6.55
C PHE A 223 -6.16 -2.11 7.30
N THR A 224 -7.10 -1.44 6.63
CA THR A 224 -7.90 -0.33 7.20
C THR A 224 -9.22 -0.84 7.78
N ALA A 225 -10.00 -1.59 6.98
CA ALA A 225 -11.33 -2.10 7.28
C ALA A 225 -11.51 -3.61 6.94
N PRO A 226 -10.71 -4.52 7.55
CA PRO A 226 -10.67 -5.95 7.19
C PRO A 226 -12.00 -6.70 7.32
N TRP A 227 -12.92 -6.23 8.18
CA TRP A 227 -14.24 -6.82 8.32
C TRP A 227 -15.09 -6.65 7.05
N LEU A 228 -14.92 -5.55 6.30
CA LEU A 228 -15.63 -5.33 5.03
C LEU A 228 -15.20 -6.38 4.00
N LEU A 229 -13.89 -6.51 3.81
CA LEU A 229 -13.34 -7.46 2.83
C LEU A 229 -13.59 -8.92 3.24
N SER A 230 -13.48 -9.25 4.53
CA SER A 230 -13.75 -10.62 5.00
C SER A 230 -15.23 -11.03 4.88
N ALA A 231 -16.16 -10.07 4.95
CA ALA A 231 -17.59 -10.33 4.78
C ALA A 231 -17.98 -10.43 3.30
N ASP A 232 -17.53 -9.50 2.46
CA ASP A 232 -17.88 -9.42 1.04
C ASP A 232 -17.11 -10.44 0.17
N SER A 233 -15.81 -10.54 0.42
CA SER A 233 -14.84 -11.29 -0.40
C SER A 233 -13.94 -12.18 0.47
N PRO A 234 -14.49 -13.17 1.19
CA PRO A 234 -13.75 -13.98 2.15
C PRO A 234 -12.58 -14.77 1.54
N ASP A 235 -12.68 -15.17 0.27
CA ASP A 235 -11.58 -15.82 -0.46
C ASP A 235 -10.43 -14.85 -0.75
N VAL A 236 -10.72 -13.62 -1.18
CA VAL A 236 -9.72 -12.56 -1.37
C VAL A 236 -9.05 -12.22 -0.05
N TYR A 237 -9.83 -12.08 1.04
CA TYR A 237 -9.29 -11.86 2.37
C TYR A 237 -8.28 -12.94 2.78
N ARG A 238 -8.61 -14.23 2.59
CA ARG A 238 -7.70 -15.35 2.89
C ARG A 238 -6.46 -15.33 2.02
N ALA A 239 -6.60 -15.00 0.74
CA ALA A 239 -5.48 -14.88 -0.18
C ALA A 239 -4.51 -13.78 0.27
N LEU A 240 -5.02 -12.58 0.58
CA LEU A 240 -4.23 -11.46 1.11
C LEU A 240 -3.61 -11.77 2.48
N ALA A 241 -4.34 -12.42 3.38
CA ALA A 241 -3.80 -12.85 4.67
C ALA A 241 -2.61 -13.81 4.52
N THR A 242 -2.69 -14.71 3.53
CA THR A 242 -1.59 -15.63 3.20
C THR A 242 -0.43 -14.89 2.55
N PHE A 243 -0.71 -13.95 1.63
CA PHE A 243 0.30 -13.15 0.95
C PHE A 243 1.05 -12.23 1.92
N PHE A 244 0.36 -11.36 2.64
CA PHE A 244 0.95 -10.43 3.61
C PHE A 244 1.43 -11.12 4.90
N ARG A 245 1.02 -12.38 5.13
CA ARG A 245 1.28 -13.14 6.36
C ARG A 245 0.81 -12.39 7.60
N GLN A 246 -0.35 -11.76 7.48
CA GLN A 246 -0.98 -10.91 8.50
C GLN A 246 -2.48 -11.24 8.55
N ASP A 247 -3.13 -11.00 9.68
CA ASP A 247 -4.58 -11.23 9.85
C ASP A 247 -5.21 -10.04 10.58
N PRO A 248 -5.46 -8.91 9.87
CA PRO A 248 -5.97 -7.70 10.50
C PRO A 248 -7.35 -7.83 11.14
N ALA A 249 -8.25 -8.68 10.63
CA ALA A 249 -9.56 -8.91 11.23
C ALA A 249 -9.50 -9.51 12.65
N ARG A 250 -8.39 -10.18 13.02
CA ARG A 250 -8.20 -10.66 14.41
C ARG A 250 -7.91 -9.54 15.40
N LEU A 251 -7.35 -8.42 14.92
CA LEU A 251 -6.92 -7.31 15.76
C LEU A 251 -7.92 -6.16 15.71
N ILE A 252 -8.49 -5.87 14.53
CA ILE A 252 -9.49 -4.82 14.36
C ILE A 252 -10.88 -5.48 14.35
N PRO A 253 -11.63 -5.43 15.47
CA PRO A 253 -12.98 -5.99 15.49
C PRO A 253 -13.90 -5.19 14.59
N ALA A 254 -14.91 -5.86 14.02
CA ALA A 254 -16.04 -5.16 13.39
C ALA A 254 -16.69 -4.23 14.42
N CYS A 255 -16.98 -3.00 13.99
CA CYS A 255 -17.67 -1.99 14.80
C CYS A 255 -19.13 -2.37 15.06
#